data_AF-A0A8D5FJT0-F1
#
_entry.id   AF-A0A8D5FJT0-F1
#
_cell.length_a   1.000
_cell.length_b   1.000
_cell.length_c   1.000
_cell.angle_alpha   90.00
_cell.angle_beta   90.00
_cell.angle_gamma   90.00
#
_symmetry.space_group_name_H-M   'P 1'
#
loop_
_entity.id
_entity.type
_entity.pdbx_description
1 polymer ?
#
loop_
_entity_poly.entity_id
_entity_poly.type
_entity_poly.pdbx_seq_one_letter_code
_entity_poly.pdbx_strand_id
1 'polypeptide(L)'
;MVFKKADFGQTLGKWGVGEGIYFCWPIFGPSNSRDTVGFVVDIYSHPVPYFHENRYLDFAYYSTTRVNKLSLHPNLYEDLRRFSFDPYIASREAFYEYRRALIGQK
;
A
#
# COMPACT_ATOMS: atom_id res chain seq x y z
N MET A 1 20.02 10.84 -0.81
CA MET A 1 19.45 9.71 -1.58
C MET A 1 18.28 9.15 -0.77
N VAL A 2 17.04 9.31 -1.25
CA VAL A 2 15.85 8.77 -0.56
C VAL A 2 15.65 7.34 -1.04
N PHE A 3 15.79 6.36 -0.16
CA PHE A 3 15.51 4.96 -0.49
C PHE A 3 14.01 4.77 -0.67
N LYS A 4 13.58 4.38 -1.88
CA LYS A 4 12.21 3.94 -2.14
C LYS A 4 12.08 2.48 -1.71
N LYS A 5 11.08 2.17 -0.88
CA LYS A 5 10.80 0.78 -0.47
C LYS A 5 10.31 -0.01 -1.69
N ALA A 6 10.95 -1.14 -1.98
CA ALA A 6 10.48 -2.09 -2.97
C ALA A 6 9.50 -3.10 -2.35
N ASP A 7 8.54 -3.57 -3.14
CA ASP A 7 7.54 -4.58 -2.77
C ASP A 7 7.25 -5.50 -3.96
N PHE A 8 6.72 -6.70 -3.72
CA PHE A 8 6.47 -7.67 -4.78
C PHE A 8 5.43 -7.19 -5.80
N GLY A 9 4.52 -6.29 -5.42
CA GLY A 9 3.58 -5.65 -6.35
C GLY A 9 4.28 -4.80 -7.41
N GLN A 10 5.35 -4.09 -7.03
CA GLN A 10 6.21 -3.36 -8.00
C GLN A 10 6.92 -4.33 -8.94
N THR A 11 7.42 -5.46 -8.42
CA THR A 11 8.03 -6.51 -9.24
C THR A 11 7.04 -7.04 -10.28
N LEU A 12 5.82 -7.39 -9.88
CA LEU A 12 4.77 -7.83 -10.81
C LEU A 12 4.43 -6.76 -11.85
N GLY A 13 4.37 -5.48 -11.44
CA GLY A 13 4.14 -4.37 -12.35
C GLY A 13 5.25 -4.19 -13.38
N LYS A 14 6.52 -4.39 -13.00
CA LYS A 14 7.67 -4.41 -13.92
C LYS A 14 7.59 -5.56 -14.93
N TRP A 15 7.00 -6.69 -14.52
CA TRP A 15 6.84 -7.89 -15.35
C TRP A 15 5.57 -7.85 -16.21
N GLY A 16 4.87 -6.70 -16.28
CA GLY A 16 3.72 -6.51 -17.16
C GLY A 16 2.38 -6.95 -16.56
N VAL A 17 2.33 -7.30 -15.27
CA VAL A 17 1.05 -7.56 -14.60
C VAL A 17 0.31 -6.23 -14.39
N GLY A 18 -0.89 -6.15 -14.96
CA GLY A 18 -1.77 -4.98 -14.85
C GLY A 18 -2.13 -4.63 -13.39
N GLU A 19 -2.53 -3.38 -13.18
CA GLU A 19 -2.85 -2.83 -11.85
C GLU A 19 -4.12 -3.47 -11.26
N GLY A 20 -5.07 -3.84 -12.13
CA GLY A 20 -6.33 -4.48 -11.78
C GLY A 20 -7.30 -3.58 -11.02
N ILE A 21 -8.18 -4.16 -10.20
CA ILE A 21 -9.25 -3.41 -9.52
C ILE A 21 -8.68 -2.65 -8.32
N TYR A 22 -9.00 -1.37 -8.20
CA TYR A 22 -8.69 -0.52 -7.05
C TYR A 22 -9.71 -0.69 -5.93
N PHE A 23 -9.23 -0.73 -4.70
CA PHE A 23 -10.07 -0.74 -3.51
C PHE A 23 -9.29 -0.24 -2.27
N CYS A 24 -10.01 0.16 -1.25
CA CYS A 24 -9.42 0.60 0.02
C CYS A 24 -9.58 -0.50 1.06
N TRP A 25 -8.46 -1.04 1.54
CA TRP A 25 -8.47 -1.96 2.67
C TRP A 25 -8.80 -1.21 3.97
N PRO A 26 -9.64 -1.79 4.85
CA PRO A 26 -9.77 -1.31 6.22
C PRO A 26 -8.39 -1.27 6.88
N ILE A 27 -8.02 -0.14 7.48
CA ILE A 27 -6.73 0.12 8.17
C ILE A 27 -5.52 0.19 7.22
N PHE A 28 -5.44 -0.66 6.19
CA PHE A 28 -4.31 -0.66 5.25
C PHE A 28 -4.37 0.44 4.18
N GLY A 29 -5.57 0.99 3.91
CA GLY A 29 -5.75 2.11 2.99
C GLY A 29 -5.81 1.68 1.51
N PRO A 30 -5.54 2.63 0.59
CA PRO A 30 -5.59 2.41 -0.86
C PRO A 30 -4.72 1.24 -1.35
N SER A 31 -5.29 0.33 -2.14
CA SER A 31 -4.58 -0.79 -2.76
C SER A 31 -5.25 -1.23 -4.07
N ASN A 32 -4.64 -2.19 -4.76
CA ASN A 32 -5.22 -2.86 -5.92
C ASN A 32 -5.03 -4.38 -5.84
N SER A 33 -5.66 -5.11 -6.75
CA SER A 33 -5.60 -6.58 -6.78
C SER A 33 -4.16 -7.14 -6.88
N ARG A 34 -3.31 -6.54 -7.72
CA ARG A 34 -1.91 -6.95 -7.90
C ARG A 34 -1.09 -6.71 -6.64
N ASP A 35 -1.20 -5.52 -6.06
CA ASP A 35 -0.45 -5.08 -4.91
C ASP A 35 -0.91 -5.81 -3.64
N THR A 36 -2.17 -6.25 -3.58
CA THR A 36 -2.66 -7.15 -2.53
C THR A 36 -2.01 -8.52 -2.62
N VAL A 37 -1.94 -9.13 -3.81
CA VAL A 37 -1.23 -10.40 -4.00
C VAL A 37 0.25 -10.23 -3.66
N GLY A 38 0.86 -9.11 -4.10
CA GLY A 38 2.23 -8.77 -3.74
C GLY A 38 2.45 -8.65 -2.24
N PHE A 39 1.54 -7.99 -1.53
CA PHE A 39 1.60 -7.86 -0.08
C PHE A 39 1.54 -9.22 0.64
N VAL A 40 0.73 -10.16 0.17
CA VAL A 40 0.71 -11.53 0.72
C VAL A 40 2.06 -12.20 0.52
N VAL A 41 2.65 -12.11 -0.68
CA VAL A 41 3.99 -12.66 -0.95
C VAL A 41 5.06 -12.01 -0.09
N ASP A 42 4.98 -10.69 0.12
CA ASP A 42 5.90 -9.96 0.99
C ASP A 42 5.81 -10.46 2.44
N ILE A 43 4.60 -10.68 2.97
CA ILE A 43 4.39 -11.26 4.31
C ILE A 43 5.06 -12.64 4.42
N TYR A 44 4.85 -13.52 3.44
CA TYR A 44 5.47 -14.85 3.41
C TYR A 44 6.98 -14.81 3.25
N SER A 45 7.52 -13.76 2.63
CA SER A 45 8.96 -13.59 2.40
C SER A 45 9.67 -12.93 3.58
N HIS A 46 8.93 -12.31 4.51
CA HIS A 46 9.49 -11.76 5.73
C HIS A 46 9.87 -12.88 6.70
N PRO A 47 11.03 -12.80 7.40
CA PRO A 47 11.45 -13.83 8.33
C PRO A 47 10.71 -13.77 9.67
N VAL A 48 10.08 -12.63 10.00
CA VAL A 48 9.41 -12.37 11.29
C VAL A 48 8.34 -13.43 11.64
N PRO A 49 7.41 -13.81 10.73
CA PRO A 49 6.41 -14.83 11.00
C PRO A 49 6.97 -16.23 11.29
N TYR A 50 8.23 -16.50 10.94
CA TYR A 50 8.86 -17.82 11.17
C TYR A 50 9.53 -17.93 12.55
N PHE A 51 9.70 -16.83 13.27
CA PHE A 51 10.26 -16.83 14.63
C PHE A 51 9.21 -16.98 15.73
N HIS A 52 7.93 -16.98 15.38
CA HIS A 52 6.83 -17.15 16.33
C HIS A 52 5.64 -17.83 15.65
N GLU A 53 4.83 -18.57 16.41
CA GLU A 53 3.64 -19.25 15.85
C GLU A 53 2.37 -18.39 15.88
N ASN A 54 2.46 -17.14 16.36
CA ASN A 54 1.30 -16.30 16.59
C ASN A 54 1.01 -15.33 15.41
N ARG A 55 0.12 -15.76 14.52
CA ARG A 55 -0.39 -14.97 13.38
C ARG A 55 -1.02 -13.61 13.78
N TYR A 56 -1.55 -13.49 14.99
CA TYR A 56 -2.13 -12.22 15.47
C TYR A 56 -1.05 -11.16 15.70
N LEU A 57 0.18 -11.56 16.05
CA LEU A 57 1.30 -10.65 16.20
C LEU A 57 1.74 -10.07 14.86
N ASP A 58 1.77 -10.87 13.79
CA ASP A 58 2.05 -10.37 12.44
C ASP A 58 1.02 -9.31 12.03
N PHE A 59 -0.26 -9.64 12.19
CA PHE A 59 -1.34 -8.73 11.84
C PHE A 59 -1.28 -7.43 12.65
N ALA A 60 -1.02 -7.52 13.96
CA ALA A 60 -0.81 -6.37 14.82
C ALA A 60 0.40 -5.55 14.36
N TYR A 61 1.53 -6.19 14.05
CA TYR A 61 2.74 -5.52 13.57
C TYR A 61 2.47 -4.70 12.29
N TYR A 62 1.87 -5.32 11.28
CA TYR A 62 1.58 -4.65 10.01
C TYR A 62 0.52 -3.55 10.16
N SER A 63 -0.56 -3.81 10.91
CA SER A 63 -1.62 -2.82 11.14
C SER A 63 -1.14 -1.63 11.96
N THR A 64 -0.42 -1.85 13.07
CA THR A 64 0.15 -0.78 13.90
C THR A 64 1.17 0.03 13.11
N THR A 65 2.06 -0.61 12.34
CA THR A 65 3.01 0.09 11.48
C THR A 65 2.29 0.98 10.47
N ARG A 66 1.15 0.51 9.94
CA ARG A 66 0.38 1.28 8.98
C ARG A 66 -0.34 2.47 9.62
N VAL A 67 -0.98 2.28 10.77
CA VAL A 67 -1.61 3.37 11.53
C VAL A 67 -0.57 4.42 11.93
N ASN A 68 0.59 3.98 12.41
CA ASN A 68 1.69 4.88 12.79
C ASN A 68 2.18 5.74 11.61
N LYS A 69 2.14 5.22 10.38
CA LYS A 69 2.49 6.01 9.18
C LYS A 69 1.46 7.10 8.88
N LEU A 70 0.19 6.92 9.24
CA LEU A 70 -0.84 7.95 9.06
C LEU A 70 -0.59 9.15 9.98
N SER A 71 0.04 8.94 11.13
CA SER A 71 0.44 10.03 12.04
C SER A 71 1.44 11.01 11.43
N LEU A 72 2.13 10.64 10.34
CA LEU A 72 3.00 11.56 9.60
C LEU A 72 2.21 12.61 8.81
N HIS A 73 0.93 12.35 8.53
CA HIS A 73 0.06 13.19 7.72
C HIS A 73 -1.36 13.28 8.32
N PRO A 74 -1.51 13.89 9.50
CA PRO A 74 -2.77 13.90 10.24
C PRO A 74 -3.91 14.64 9.50
N ASN A 75 -3.57 15.69 8.74
CA ASN A 75 -4.56 16.53 8.05
C ASN A 75 -4.85 16.07 6.62
N LEU A 76 -4.09 15.12 6.07
CA LEU A 76 -4.18 14.73 4.66
C LEU A 76 -5.59 14.32 4.24
N TYR A 77 -6.29 13.59 5.11
CA TYR A 77 -7.67 13.17 4.84
C TYR A 77 -8.64 14.35 4.82
N GLU A 78 -8.51 15.29 5.76
CA GLU A 78 -9.36 16.48 5.79
C GLU A 78 -9.08 17.38 4.59
N ASP A 79 -7.82 17.58 4.23
CA ASP A 79 -7.41 18.38 3.09
C ASP A 79 -7.95 17.78 1.79
N LEU A 80 -7.78 16.47 1.58
CA LEU A 80 -8.36 15.76 0.43
C LEU A 80 -9.88 15.94 0.38
N ARG A 81 -10.57 15.81 1.51
CA ARG A 81 -12.02 15.97 1.58
C ARG A 81 -12.47 17.41 1.30
N ARG A 82 -11.68 18.42 1.68
CA ARG A 82 -12.01 19.83 1.48
C ARG A 82 -11.77 20.29 0.04
N PHE A 83 -10.71 19.80 -0.60
CA PHE A 83 -10.31 20.26 -1.95
C PHE A 83 -10.89 19.42 -3.10
N SER A 84 -11.33 18.19 -2.84
CA SER A 84 -11.89 17.31 -3.88
C SER A 84 -13.41 17.16 -3.76
N PHE A 85 -14.08 17.16 -4.91
CA PHE A 85 -15.52 16.88 -4.98
C PHE A 85 -15.82 15.41 -4.66
N ASP A 86 -14.94 14.48 -5.08
CA ASP A 86 -14.99 13.06 -4.75
C ASP A 86 -13.63 12.59 -4.17
N PRO A 87 -13.53 12.42 -2.84
CA PRO A 87 -12.30 11.99 -2.18
C PRO A 87 -11.83 10.59 -2.58
N TYR A 88 -12.76 9.71 -2.94
CA TYR A 88 -12.42 8.34 -3.33
C TYR A 88 -11.72 8.33 -4.68
N ILE A 89 -12.28 9.03 -5.68
CA ILE A 89 -11.69 9.13 -7.01
C ILE A 89 -10.34 9.85 -6.95
N ALA A 90 -10.23 10.94 -6.19
CA ALA A 90 -8.97 11.65 -5.98
C ALA A 90 -7.90 10.74 -5.36
N SER A 91 -8.26 9.97 -4.32
CA SER A 91 -7.33 9.02 -3.69
C SER A 91 -6.87 7.93 -4.64
N ARG A 92 -7.77 7.44 -5.51
CA ARG A 92 -7.49 6.40 -6.50
C ARG A 92 -6.51 6.90 -7.56
N GLU A 93 -6.73 8.08 -8.09
CA GLU A 93 -5.85 8.68 -9.11
C GLU A 93 -4.45 8.93 -8.55
N ALA A 94 -4.37 9.55 -7.36
CA ALA A 94 -3.11 9.77 -6.66
C ALA A 94 -2.38 8.45 -6.37
N PHE A 95 -3.12 7.40 -5.97
CA PHE A 95 -2.55 6.07 -5.75
C PHE A 95 -1.95 5.48 -7.03
N TYR A 96 -2.68 5.51 -8.16
CA TYR A 96 -2.17 4.97 -9.42
C TYR A 96 -0.97 5.75 -9.94
N GLU A 97 -1.00 7.07 -9.89
CA GLU A 97 0.13 7.93 -10.25
C GLU A 97 1.36 7.58 -9.41
N TYR A 98 1.19 7.48 -8.10
CA TYR A 98 2.25 7.08 -7.17
C TYR A 98 2.82 5.69 -7.51
N ARG A 99 1.98 4.69 -7.79
CA ARG A 99 2.45 3.32 -8.11
C ARG A 99 3.16 3.25 -9.45
N ARG A 100 2.68 3.93 -10.49
CA ARG A 100 3.36 4.01 -11.80
C ARG A 100 4.74 4.67 -11.68
N ALA A 101 4.84 5.72 -10.87
CA ALA A 101 6.11 6.39 -10.59
C ALA A 101 7.11 5.50 -9.81
N LEU A 102 6.65 4.51 -9.05
CA LEU A 102 7.51 3.51 -8.42
C LEU A 102 7.97 2.44 -9.42
N ILE A 103 7.08 1.99 -10.30
CA ILE A 103 7.37 0.98 -11.33
C ILE A 103 8.18 1.60 -12.48
N GLY A 104 8.21 2.92 -12.63
CA GLY A 104 8.92 3.58 -13.73
C GLY A 104 8.27 3.35 -15.09
N GLN A 105 6.94 3.15 -15.12
CA GLN A 105 6.15 3.27 -16.34
C GLN A 105 5.79 4.75 -16.48
N LYS A 106 6.26 5.36 -17.58
CA LYS A 106 5.95 6.75 -17.95
C LYS A 106 5.03 6.72 -19.15
#